data_AF-A0A0N0MAS6-F1
#
_entry.id   AF-A0A0N0MAS6-F1
#
_cell.length_a   1.000
_cell.length_b   1.000
_cell.length_c   1.000
_cell.angle_alpha   90.00
_cell.angle_beta   90.00
_cell.angle_gamma   90.00
#
_symmetry.space_group_name_H-M   'P 1'
#
loop_
_entity.id
_entity.type
_entity.pdbx_description
1 polymer ?
#
loop_
_entity_poly.entity_id
_entity_poly.type
_entity_poly.pdbx_seq_one_letter_code
_entity_poly.pdbx_strand_id
1 'polypeptide(L)' 'MSKINPVGDFDAVRHLDAMAPSLGLTITDEQRPMVLQFLAIAHSMSKVVLAAPLDPASLELAPAFRPGAVEQAS' A
#
# COMPACT_ATOMS: atom_id res chain seq x y z
N MET A 1 -11.82 -7.93 28.75
CA MET A 1 -10.58 -7.63 27.99
C MET A 1 -10.56 -8.49 26.74
N SER A 2 -10.98 -7.95 25.60
CA SER A 2 -10.94 -8.68 24.32
C SER A 2 -9.47 -8.85 23.92
N LYS A 3 -9.02 -10.10 23.80
CA LYS A 3 -7.72 -10.43 23.23
C LYS A 3 -7.75 -10.01 21.76
N ILE A 4 -6.93 -9.03 21.41
CA ILE A 4 -6.63 -8.73 20.02
C ILE A 4 -5.91 -9.98 19.49
N ASN A 5 -6.58 -10.78 18.69
CA ASN A 5 -5.90 -11.83 17.93
C ASN A 5 -4.84 -11.13 17.08
N PRO A 6 -3.55 -11.52 17.12
CA PRO A 6 -2.58 -10.95 16.21
C PRO A 6 -3.07 -11.30 14.80
N VAL A 7 -3.43 -10.26 14.04
CA VAL A 7 -3.58 -10.39 12.59
C VAL A 7 -2.27 -11.01 12.14
N GLY A 8 -2.33 -12.22 11.57
CA GLY A 8 -1.14 -12.96 11.16
C GLY A 8 -0.24 -12.08 10.31
N ASP A 9 1.07 -12.23 10.47
CA ASP A 9 2.06 -11.48 9.70
C ASP A 9 1.75 -11.55 8.19
N PHE A 10 2.14 -10.50 7.46
CA PHE A 10 1.93 -10.40 6.02
C PHE A 10 2.56 -11.58 5.27
N ASP A 11 1.72 -12.34 4.56
CA ASP A 11 2.13 -13.43 3.69
C ASP A 11 2.27 -12.91 2.25
N ALA A 12 3.52 -12.61 1.86
CA ALA A 12 3.85 -12.09 0.54
C ALA A 12 3.51 -13.07 -0.61
N VAL A 13 3.60 -14.38 -0.36
CA VAL A 13 3.30 -15.40 -1.38
C VAL A 13 1.81 -15.42 -1.65
N ARG A 14 1.01 -15.54 -0.60
CA ARG A 14 -0.45 -15.51 -0.73
C ARG A 14 -0.95 -14.19 -1.30
N HIS A 15 -0.34 -13.08 -0.90
CA HIS A 15 -0.67 -11.77 -1.46
C HIS A 15 -0.37 -11.69 -2.96
N LEU A 16 0.82 -12.13 -3.39
CA LEU A 16 1.21 -12.14 -4.79
C LEU A 16 0.27 -13.00 -5.64
N ASP A 17 -0.04 -14.21 -5.19
CA ASP A 17 -0.91 -15.15 -5.91
C ASP A 17 -2.35 -14.64 -6.04
N ALA A 18 -2.84 -13.88 -5.06
CA ALA A 18 -4.16 -13.28 -5.10
C ALA A 18 -4.21 -11.99 -5.95
N MET A 19 -3.17 -11.15 -5.87
CA MET A 19 -3.19 -9.81 -6.47
C MET A 19 -2.70 -9.75 -7.91
N ALA A 20 -1.73 -10.58 -8.31
CA ALA A 20 -1.23 -10.53 -9.67
C ALA A 20 -2.34 -10.73 -10.73
N PRO A 21 -3.25 -11.72 -10.60
CA PRO A 21 -4.34 -11.90 -11.56
C PRO A 21 -5.37 -10.76 -11.54
N SER A 22 -5.69 -10.21 -10.36
CA SER A 22 -6.68 -9.12 -10.24
C SER A 22 -6.18 -7.81 -10.86
N LEU A 23 -4.86 -7.64 -10.94
CA LEU A 23 -4.20 -6.52 -11.60
C LEU A 23 -3.86 -6.82 -13.08
N GLY A 24 -4.19 -8.00 -13.59
CA GLY A 24 -3.85 -8.42 -14.96
C GLY A 24 -2.35 -8.62 -15.20
N LEU A 25 -1.59 -8.91 -14.14
CA LEU A 25 -0.15 -9.11 -14.18
C LEU A 25 0.18 -10.59 -14.33
N THR A 26 1.03 -10.92 -15.30
CA THR A 26 1.67 -12.23 -15.41
C THR A 26 3.08 -12.13 -14.83
N ILE A 27 3.33 -12.82 -13.73
CA ILE A 27 4.65 -12.89 -13.07
C ILE A 27 5.29 -14.23 -13.43
N THR A 28 6.44 -14.20 -14.10
CA THR A 28 7.16 -15.43 -14.47
C THR A 28 7.84 -16.06 -13.25
N ASP A 29 8.19 -17.34 -13.35
CA ASP A 29 8.94 -18.05 -12.30
C ASP A 29 10.29 -17.38 -12.00
N GLU A 30 10.93 -16.81 -13.01
CA GLU A 30 12.19 -16.06 -12.87
C GLU A 30 12.02 -14.74 -12.12
N GLN A 31 10.87 -14.06 -12.30
CA GLN A 31 10.56 -12.79 -11.65
C GLN A 31 10.07 -12.97 -10.21
N ARG A 32 9.39 -14.09 -9.92
CA ARG A 32 8.71 -14.35 -8.66
C ARG A 32 9.59 -14.13 -7.42
N PRO A 33 10.85 -14.60 -7.33
CA PRO A 33 11.70 -14.35 -6.18
C PRO A 33 11.95 -12.87 -5.91
N MET A 34 12.20 -12.08 -6.97
CA MET A 34 12.44 -10.64 -6.86
C MET A 34 11.17 -9.89 -6.44
N VAL A 35 10.02 -10.25 -6.99
CA VAL A 35 8.74 -9.64 -6.61
C VAL A 35 8.44 -9.89 -5.13
N LEU A 36 8.67 -11.10 -4.63
CA LEU A 36 8.50 -11.42 -3.21
C LEU A 36 9.44 -10.60 -2.32
N GLN A 37 10.69 -10.40 -2.74
CA GLN A 37 11.62 -9.53 -2.03
C GLN A 37 11.12 -8.09 -1.95
N PHE A 38 10.62 -7.53 -3.06
CA PHE A 38 10.08 -6.17 -3.07
C PHE A 38 8.80 -6.03 -2.24
N LEU A 39 7.93 -7.04 -2.23
CA LEU A 39 6.75 -7.05 -1.36
C LEU A 39 7.13 -7.03 0.13
N ALA A 40 8.18 -7.76 0.53
CA ALA A 40 8.67 -7.73 1.90
C ALA A 40 9.25 -6.35 2.29
N ILE A 41 9.97 -5.69 1.37
CA ILE A 41 10.47 -4.32 1.57
C ILE A 41 9.31 -3.33 1.70
N ALA A 42 8.33 -3.40 0.80
CA ALA A 42 7.14 -2.54 0.83
C ALA A 42 6.35 -2.71 2.13
N HIS A 43 6.19 -3.94 2.62
CA HIS A 43 5.56 -4.20 3.92
C HIS A 43 6.35 -3.59 5.11
N SER A 44 7.68 -3.60 5.02
CA SER A 44 8.52 -2.97 6.04
C SER A 44 8.34 -1.45 6.03
N MET A 45 8.30 -0.84 4.84
CA MET A 45 8.00 0.58 4.67
C MET A 45 6.59 0.94 5.16
N SER A 46 5.58 0.11 4.88
CA SER A 46 4.21 0.36 5.31
C SER A 46 4.09 0.35 6.84
N LYS A 47 4.83 -0.52 7.54
CA LYS A 47 4.88 -0.51 9.02
C LYS A 47 5.41 0.82 9.56
N VAL A 48 6.43 1.40 8.92
CA VAL A 48 6.97 2.72 9.32
C VAL A 48 5.92 3.81 9.13
N VAL A 49 5.25 3.83 7.96
CA VAL A 49 4.21 4.82 7.66
C VAL A 49 3.02 4.69 8.63
N LEU A 50 2.56 3.47 8.92
CA LEU A 50 1.46 3.21 9.85
C LEU A 50 1.80 3.58 11.30
N ALA A 51 3.07 3.56 11.68
CA ALA A 51 3.52 3.94 13.01
C ALA A 51 3.69 5.47 13.18
N ALA A 52 3.55 6.26 12.12
CA ALA A 52 3.69 7.70 12.19
C ALA A 52 2.58 8.32 13.07
N PRO A 53 2.91 9.18 14.05
CA PRO A 53 1.94 9.78 14.97
C PRO A 53 1.25 10.97 14.30
N LEU A 54 0.40 10.69 13.32
CA LEU A 54 -0.37 11.69 12.58
C LEU A 54 -1.83 11.65 13.04
N ASP A 55 -2.43 12.82 13.24
CA ASP A 55 -3.88 12.91 13.42
C ASP A 55 -4.56 12.58 12.07
N PRO A 56 -5.42 11.56 11.99
CA PRO A 56 -6.14 11.26 10.76
C PRO A 56 -6.93 12.46 10.22
N ALA A 57 -7.38 13.37 11.08
CA ALA A 57 -8.10 14.58 10.69
C ALA A 57 -7.18 15.67 10.08
N SER A 58 -5.86 15.56 10.26
CA SER A 58 -4.88 16.50 9.70
C SER A 58 -4.23 16.02 8.40
N LEU A 59 -4.59 14.83 7.91
CA LEU A 59 -4.05 14.27 6.67
C LEU A 59 -4.76 14.88 5.46
N GLU A 60 -4.26 16.02 4.99
CA GLU A 60 -4.59 16.46 3.63
C GLU A 60 -3.93 15.51 2.63
N LEU A 61 -4.74 14.94 1.72
CA LEU A 61 -4.21 14.18 0.60
C LEU A 61 -3.34 15.09 -0.26
N ALA A 62 -2.30 14.53 -0.88
CA ALA A 62 -1.58 15.21 -1.94
C ALA A 62 -2.60 15.78 -2.95
N PRO A 63 -2.35 16.99 -3.52
CA PRO A 63 -3.38 17.78 -4.19
C PRO A 63 -4.26 16.94 -5.12
N ALA A 64 -5.54 16.81 -4.77
CA ALA A 64 -6.50 16.17 -5.65
C ALA A 64 -6.80 17.08 -6.84
N PHE A 65 -6.93 16.48 -8.03
CA PHE A 65 -7.41 17.19 -9.21
C PHE A 65 -8.73 17.91 -8.90
N ARG A 66 -8.77 19.24 -9.12
CA ARG A 66 -9.98 20.07 -8.97
C ARG A 66 -10.47 20.48 -10.35
N PRO A 67 -11.45 19.78 -10.95
CA PRO A 67 -12.01 20.21 -12.22
C PRO A 67 -12.69 21.57 -12.04
N GLY A 68 -12.32 22.55 -12.87
CA GLY A 68 -13.03 23.85 -12.95
C GLY A 68 -12.53 24.98 -12.05
N ALA A 69 -11.37 24.86 -11.39
CA ALA A 69 -10.72 26.03 -10.81
C ALA A 69 -10.14 26.89 -11.94
N VAL A 70 -10.92 27.85 -12.42
CA VAL A 70 -10.40 28.94 -13.25
C VAL A 70 -9.50 29.76 -12.31
N GLU A 71 -8.21 29.78 -12.61
CA GLU A 71 -7.27 30.68 -11.95
C GLU A 71 -7.84 32.09 -12.06
N GLN A 72 -8.20 32.71 -10.93
CA GLN A 72 -8.57 34.13 -10.97
C GLN A 72 -7.29 34.90 -11.28
N ALA A 73 -7.12 35.22 -12.56
CA ALA A 73 -6.15 36.17 -13.02
C ALA A 73 -6.38 37.48 -12.25
N SER A 74 -5.43 37.83 -11.38
CA SER A 74 -5.29 39.17 -10.83
C SER A 74 -4.65 40.09 -11.85
#